data_AF-A0A9Q0RCN3-F1
#
_entry.id   AF-A0A9Q0RCN3-F1
#
_cell.length_a   1.000
_cell.length_b   1.000
_cell.length_c   1.000
_cell.angle_alpha   90.00
_cell.angle_beta   90.00
_cell.angle_gamma   90.00
#
_symmetry.space_group_name_H-M   'P 1'
#
loop_
_entity.id
_entity.type
_entity.pdbx_description
1 polymer ?
#
loop_
_entity_poly.entity_id
_entity_poly.type
_entity_poly.pdbx_seq_one_letter_code
_entity_poly.pdbx_strand_id
1 'polypeptide(L)'
;MIYFLDATPLHYTCQYPVEPEGVEFLCQAGAELNVQDNKTPLHYACEKKSKEKIKILIDYGANIEISDGKKPEDYLTEEEKIWFQSLNHFVLDFQNLLNNKELADMKITTKMGDIYFHKTIIMARLGKDKIEQFEKILHQKEKNEIEKVLKFIYTACIELEFREIVEEIFQELGISFVSKLGLKNLHEDLGKLYEDEESKDFTIIAGEEEIRAHKTILFARSQTFRGMFLSVVDDSNKVNDYRGFSLKALNNIVKFLYFDKFDFDNLSLNVLEEIEEGLDYYGIATSPVLLEQINRKMESLELK
;
A
#
# COMPACT_ATOMS: atom_id res chain seq x y z
N MET A 1 15.77 -38.79 15.83
CA MET A 1 15.97 -37.50 15.15
C MET A 1 15.09 -36.50 15.87
N ILE A 2 15.68 -35.56 16.58
CA ILE A 2 14.95 -34.43 17.18
C ILE A 2 15.09 -33.31 16.14
N TYR A 3 14.01 -33.00 15.43
CA TYR A 3 13.97 -31.84 14.54
C TYR A 3 13.93 -30.61 15.46
N PHE A 4 15.01 -29.83 15.52
CA PHE A 4 14.94 -28.48 16.06
C PHE A 4 14.04 -27.68 15.10
N LEU A 5 12.93 -27.16 15.61
CA LEU A 5 12.04 -26.26 14.89
C LEU A 5 12.70 -24.88 14.94
N ASP A 6 12.95 -24.26 13.79
CA ASP A 6 13.59 -22.94 13.63
C ASP A 6 12.65 -21.78 14.04
N ALA A 7 12.05 -21.87 15.23
CA ALA A 7 11.18 -20.85 15.78
C ALA A 7 11.95 -19.52 15.98
N THR A 8 11.50 -18.47 15.31
CA THR A 8 12.05 -17.11 15.42
C THR A 8 11.44 -16.36 16.60
N PRO A 9 12.08 -15.27 17.09
CA PRO A 9 11.46 -14.38 18.09
C PRO A 9 10.05 -13.91 17.70
N LEU A 10 9.78 -13.74 16.40
CA LEU A 10 8.49 -13.31 15.89
C LEU A 10 7.38 -14.38 16.09
N HIS A 11 7.73 -15.68 16.05
CA HIS A 11 6.79 -16.74 16.42
C HIS A 11 6.39 -16.61 17.89
N TYR A 12 7.38 -16.43 18.78
CA TYR A 12 7.13 -16.29 20.21
C TYR A 12 6.28 -15.04 20.54
N THR A 13 6.56 -13.89 19.92
CA THR A 13 5.75 -12.68 20.16
C THR A 13 4.32 -12.83 19.66
N CYS A 14 4.07 -13.61 18.59
CA CYS A 14 2.72 -13.90 18.10
C CYS A 14 2.00 -15.00 18.90
N GLN A 15 2.72 -15.99 19.41
CA GLN A 15 2.16 -17.13 20.13
C GLN A 15 1.80 -16.81 21.59
N TYR A 16 2.58 -15.94 22.24
CA TYR A 16 2.42 -15.61 23.67
C TYR A 16 1.78 -14.22 23.85
N PRO A 17 1.28 -13.90 25.06
CA PRO A 17 0.67 -12.59 25.36
C PRO A 17 1.75 -11.49 25.52
N VAL A 18 2.59 -11.33 24.51
CA VAL A 18 3.47 -10.17 24.33
C VAL A 18 2.65 -9.06 23.70
N GLU A 19 2.87 -7.82 24.12
CA GLU A 19 2.19 -6.66 23.54
C GLU A 19 2.56 -6.48 22.05
N PRO A 20 1.66 -5.93 21.21
CA PRO A 20 1.89 -5.76 19.77
C PRO A 20 3.16 -4.98 19.41
N GLU A 21 3.63 -4.09 20.29
CA GLU A 21 4.87 -3.31 20.14
C GLU A 21 6.10 -4.21 20.02
N GLY A 22 6.07 -5.39 20.63
CA GLY A 22 7.14 -6.39 20.47
C GLY A 22 7.18 -6.97 19.06
N VAL A 23 6.03 -7.14 18.41
CA VAL A 23 5.93 -7.54 17.00
C VAL A 23 6.42 -6.40 16.11
N GLU A 24 5.94 -5.17 16.33
CA GLU A 24 6.34 -4.01 15.54
C GLU A 24 7.85 -3.76 15.61
N PHE A 25 8.46 -3.83 16.80
CA PHE A 25 9.90 -3.67 16.98
C PHE A 25 10.70 -4.68 16.15
N LEU A 26 10.30 -5.95 16.16
CA LEU A 26 10.95 -7.00 15.37
C LEU A 26 10.77 -6.77 13.87
N CYS A 27 9.57 -6.37 13.43
CA CYS A 27 9.31 -6.02 12.04
C CYS A 27 10.17 -4.82 11.58
N GLN A 28 10.32 -3.78 12.41
CA GLN A 28 11.19 -2.62 12.13
C GLN A 28 12.68 -2.99 12.05
N ALA A 29 13.10 -4.00 12.82
CA ALA A 29 14.44 -4.59 12.70
C ALA A 29 14.59 -5.50 11.45
N GLY A 30 13.49 -5.72 10.72
CA GLY A 30 13.42 -6.55 9.52
C GLY A 30 13.42 -8.05 9.79
N ALA A 31 12.79 -8.48 10.89
CA ALA A 31 12.54 -9.90 11.12
C ALA A 31 11.83 -10.55 9.91
N GLU A 32 12.18 -11.80 9.59
CA GLU A 32 11.45 -12.57 8.58
C GLU A 32 10.06 -12.92 9.09
N LEU A 33 9.07 -12.57 8.28
CA LEU A 33 7.65 -12.69 8.58
C LEU A 33 7.10 -14.07 8.18
N ASN A 34 7.81 -14.78 7.32
CA ASN A 34 7.32 -15.96 6.62
C ASN A 34 8.04 -17.27 6.98
N VAL A 35 8.96 -17.27 7.97
CA VAL A 35 9.57 -18.51 8.47
C VAL A 35 8.45 -19.43 8.97
N GLN A 36 8.57 -20.74 8.68
CA GLN A 36 7.64 -21.76 9.19
C GLN A 36 8.34 -22.67 10.19
N ASP A 37 7.94 -22.60 11.47
CA ASP A 37 8.33 -23.55 12.51
C ASP A 37 7.34 -24.73 12.66
N ASN A 38 6.63 -25.04 11.56
CA ASN A 38 5.29 -25.64 11.41
C ASN A 38 4.25 -24.58 11.03
N LYS A 39 4.27 -23.42 11.68
CA LYS A 39 3.37 -22.29 11.43
C LYS A 39 4.20 -21.04 11.14
N THR A 40 3.64 -20.07 10.42
CA THR A 40 4.25 -18.73 10.38
C THR A 40 3.85 -17.92 11.61
N PRO A 41 4.57 -16.83 11.95
CA PRO A 41 4.10 -15.87 12.94
C PRO A 41 2.67 -15.39 12.70
N LEU A 42 2.26 -15.21 11.44
CA LEU A 42 0.91 -14.81 11.08
C LEU A 42 -0.14 -15.88 11.42
N HIS A 43 0.17 -17.18 11.24
CA HIS A 43 -0.71 -18.26 11.69
C HIS A 43 -0.93 -18.20 13.20
N TYR A 44 0.13 -18.01 13.99
CA TYR A 44 -0.01 -17.85 15.44
C TYR A 44 -0.83 -16.61 15.82
N ALA A 45 -0.62 -15.48 15.15
CA ALA A 45 -1.39 -14.27 15.40
C ALA A 45 -2.90 -14.47 15.12
N CYS A 46 -3.24 -15.16 14.02
CA CYS A 46 -4.61 -15.54 13.68
C CYS A 46 -5.21 -16.53 14.69
N GLU A 47 -4.48 -17.58 15.08
CA GLU A 47 -4.93 -18.55 16.09
C GLU A 47 -5.19 -17.89 17.45
N LYS A 48 -4.36 -16.89 17.83
CA LYS A 48 -4.54 -16.09 19.04
C LYS A 48 -5.54 -14.95 18.88
N LYS A 49 -6.10 -14.74 17.69
CA LYS A 49 -7.07 -13.68 17.36
C LYS A 49 -6.60 -12.28 17.75
N SER A 50 -5.29 -12.02 17.67
CA SER A 50 -4.73 -10.71 18.00
C SER A 50 -4.76 -9.82 16.76
N LYS A 51 -5.85 -9.05 16.59
CA LYS A 51 -6.06 -8.19 15.41
C LYS A 51 -4.90 -7.21 15.20
N GLU A 52 -4.34 -6.66 16.28
CA GLU A 52 -3.22 -5.73 16.24
C GLU A 52 -1.96 -6.40 15.67
N LYS A 53 -1.63 -7.60 16.14
CA LYS A 53 -0.46 -8.36 15.63
C LYS A 53 -0.66 -8.79 14.18
N ILE A 54 -1.86 -9.23 13.80
CA ILE A 54 -2.19 -9.57 12.41
C ILE A 54 -1.98 -8.32 11.53
N LYS A 55 -2.54 -7.17 11.92
CA LYS A 55 -2.38 -5.92 11.19
C LYS A 55 -0.92 -5.53 11.02
N ILE A 56 -0.13 -5.53 12.11
CA ILE A 56 1.30 -5.22 12.05
C ILE A 56 2.02 -6.17 11.07
N LEU A 57 1.78 -7.47 11.14
CA LEU A 57 2.44 -8.42 10.24
C LEU A 57 2.08 -8.17 8.77
N ILE A 58 0.80 -7.94 8.45
CA ILE A 58 0.36 -7.65 7.08
C ILE A 58 0.91 -6.31 6.59
N ASP A 59 0.93 -5.28 7.44
CA ASP A 59 1.48 -3.96 7.13
C ASP A 59 2.98 -4.02 6.79
N TYR A 60 3.70 -5.04 7.23
CA TYR A 60 5.11 -5.28 6.88
C TYR A 60 5.30 -6.33 5.76
N GLY A 61 4.22 -6.87 5.21
CA GLY A 61 4.25 -7.77 4.06
C GLY A 61 4.29 -9.26 4.40
N ALA A 62 3.77 -9.66 5.56
CA ALA A 62 3.59 -11.08 5.86
C ALA A 62 2.69 -11.73 4.79
N ASN A 63 3.14 -12.87 4.27
CA ASN A 63 2.43 -13.58 3.22
C ASN A 63 1.20 -14.28 3.82
N ILE A 64 0.02 -13.83 3.42
CA ILE A 64 -1.27 -14.33 3.88
C ILE A 64 -1.66 -15.69 3.28
N GLU A 65 -0.91 -16.18 2.28
CA GLU A 65 -1.23 -17.38 1.50
C GLU A 65 -0.43 -18.62 1.92
N ILE A 66 0.57 -18.48 2.79
CA ILE A 66 1.39 -19.63 3.25
C ILE A 66 0.49 -20.62 3.98
N SER A 67 0.65 -21.92 3.71
CA SER A 67 -0.18 -22.96 4.33
C SER A 67 0.62 -23.89 5.24
N ASP A 68 0.05 -24.20 6.41
CA ASP A 68 0.47 -25.30 7.30
C ASP A 68 -0.42 -26.56 7.16
N GLY A 69 -1.22 -26.62 6.09
CA GLY A 69 -2.43 -27.45 5.98
C GLY A 69 -3.72 -26.63 6.17
N LYS A 70 -3.58 -25.41 6.69
CA LYS A 70 -4.55 -24.31 6.70
C LYS A 70 -3.84 -23.02 6.32
N LYS A 71 -4.53 -22.06 5.73
CA LYS A 71 -4.01 -20.68 5.58
C LYS A 71 -4.18 -19.92 6.90
N PRO A 72 -3.47 -18.80 7.13
CA PRO A 72 -3.69 -17.95 8.29
C PRO A 72 -5.16 -17.56 8.49
N GLU A 73 -5.87 -17.24 7.41
CA GLU A 73 -7.28 -16.86 7.46
C GLU A 73 -8.22 -18.00 7.91
N ASP A 74 -7.82 -19.27 7.77
CA ASP A 74 -8.63 -20.42 8.18
C ASP A 74 -8.72 -20.59 9.70
N TYR A 75 -7.93 -19.83 10.46
CA TYR A 75 -8.02 -19.74 11.92
C TYR A 75 -9.03 -18.69 12.41
N LEU A 76 -9.59 -17.92 11.49
CA LEU A 76 -10.49 -16.81 11.76
C LEU A 76 -11.96 -17.20 11.49
N THR A 77 -12.91 -16.48 12.10
CA THR A 77 -14.33 -16.57 11.72
C THR A 77 -14.56 -16.00 10.32
N GLU A 78 -15.70 -16.29 9.70
CA GLU A 78 -16.03 -15.74 8.37
C GLU A 78 -16.04 -14.20 8.36
N GLU A 79 -16.52 -13.55 9.41
CA GLU A 79 -16.45 -12.09 9.55
C GLU A 79 -15.00 -11.59 9.66
N GLU A 80 -14.17 -12.28 10.46
CA GLU A 80 -12.76 -11.95 10.63
C GLU A 80 -11.95 -12.20 9.34
N LYS A 81 -12.35 -13.13 8.46
CA LYS A 81 -11.72 -13.35 7.15
C LYS A 81 -11.92 -12.19 6.20
N ILE A 82 -13.13 -11.65 6.10
CA ILE A 82 -13.41 -10.48 5.24
C ILE A 82 -12.55 -9.28 5.72
N TRP A 83 -12.50 -9.07 7.04
CA TRP A 83 -11.60 -8.10 7.66
C TRP A 83 -10.13 -8.34 7.28
N PHE A 84 -9.64 -9.56 7.47
CA PHE A 84 -8.25 -9.96 7.22
C PHE A 84 -7.83 -9.74 5.77
N GLN A 85 -8.65 -10.17 4.80
CA GLN A 85 -8.39 -10.00 3.38
C GLN A 85 -8.31 -8.52 2.98
N SER A 86 -9.14 -7.68 3.61
CA SER A 86 -9.17 -6.25 3.34
C SER A 86 -7.91 -5.48 3.76
N LEU A 87 -7.09 -6.04 4.66
CA LEU A 87 -5.85 -5.41 5.13
C LEU A 87 -4.77 -5.33 4.05
N ASN A 88 -4.86 -6.14 2.99
CA ASN A 88 -3.83 -6.21 1.95
C ASN A 88 -4.18 -5.42 0.68
N HIS A 89 -5.34 -4.77 0.61
CA HIS A 89 -5.79 -4.09 -0.61
C HIS A 89 -4.82 -3.01 -1.09
N PHE A 90 -4.25 -2.22 -0.17
CA PHE A 90 -3.27 -1.19 -0.51
C PHE A 90 -2.03 -1.76 -1.21
N VAL A 91 -1.44 -2.82 -0.64
CA VAL A 91 -0.29 -3.52 -1.22
C VAL A 91 -0.65 -4.06 -2.61
N LEU A 92 -1.83 -4.68 -2.74
CA LEU A 92 -2.29 -5.25 -4.00
C LEU A 92 -2.48 -4.19 -5.09
N ASP A 93 -2.99 -3.00 -4.75
CA ASP A 93 -3.14 -1.91 -5.72
C ASP A 93 -1.80 -1.51 -6.35
N PHE A 94 -0.76 -1.33 -5.53
CA PHE A 94 0.58 -0.97 -6.03
C PHE A 94 1.32 -2.15 -6.67
N GLN A 95 1.11 -3.38 -6.20
CA GLN A 95 1.63 -4.55 -6.87
C GLN A 95 1.01 -4.71 -8.27
N ASN A 96 -0.30 -4.47 -8.40
CA ASN A 96 -0.99 -4.46 -9.68
C ASN A 96 -0.51 -3.32 -10.58
N LEU A 97 -0.25 -2.14 -10.01
CA LEU A 97 0.38 -1.03 -10.75
C LEU A 97 1.77 -1.44 -11.29
N LEU A 98 2.62 -2.09 -10.49
CA LEU A 98 3.94 -2.54 -10.96
C LEU A 98 3.85 -3.59 -12.07
N ASN A 99 2.92 -4.54 -11.93
CA ASN A 99 2.73 -5.61 -12.90
C ASN A 99 2.11 -5.11 -14.21
N ASN A 100 1.40 -3.98 -14.14
CA ASN A 100 0.81 -3.33 -15.29
C ASN A 100 1.79 -2.30 -15.89
N LYS A 101 1.99 -2.33 -17.21
CA LYS A 101 2.91 -1.41 -17.89
C LYS A 101 2.24 -0.09 -18.27
N GLU A 102 0.92 0.02 -18.07
CA GLU A 102 0.15 1.23 -18.36
C GLU A 102 0.61 2.39 -17.49
N LEU A 103 0.71 3.58 -18.07
CA LEU A 103 1.28 4.80 -17.46
C LEU A 103 2.76 4.71 -17.05
N ALA A 104 3.46 3.61 -17.33
CA ALA A 104 4.89 3.53 -17.06
C ALA A 104 5.66 4.47 -17.99
N ASP A 105 6.44 5.37 -17.39
CA ASP A 105 7.22 6.42 -18.04
C ASP A 105 8.74 6.21 -17.88
N MET A 106 9.14 5.10 -17.25
CA MET A 106 10.53 4.67 -17.13
C MET A 106 10.72 3.25 -17.64
N LYS A 107 11.94 2.95 -18.12
CA LYS A 107 12.29 1.65 -18.68
C LYS A 107 13.76 1.29 -18.46
N ILE A 108 14.03 0.06 -18.02
CA ILE A 108 15.37 -0.55 -18.03
C ILE A 108 15.37 -1.75 -18.96
N THR A 109 16.29 -1.75 -19.94
CA THR A 109 16.49 -2.88 -20.86
C THR A 109 17.56 -3.80 -20.31
N THR A 110 17.21 -5.06 -20.06
CA THR A 110 18.13 -6.11 -19.62
C THR A 110 18.33 -7.16 -20.73
N LYS A 111 19.28 -8.08 -20.55
CA LYS A 111 19.44 -9.24 -21.45
C LYS A 111 18.20 -10.14 -21.48
N MET A 112 17.38 -10.14 -20.43
CA MET A 112 16.17 -10.96 -20.28
C MET A 112 14.87 -10.18 -20.57
N GLY A 113 14.99 -9.01 -21.21
CA GLY A 113 13.87 -8.17 -21.65
C GLY A 113 13.76 -6.84 -20.91
N ASP A 114 12.77 -6.07 -21.33
CA ASP A 114 12.49 -4.74 -20.80
C ASP A 114 11.63 -4.81 -19.52
N ILE A 115 12.00 -3.98 -18.56
CA ILE A 115 11.28 -3.75 -17.31
C ILE A 115 10.76 -2.31 -17.34
N TYR A 116 9.47 -2.13 -17.07
CA TYR A 116 8.79 -0.84 -17.09
C TYR A 116 8.34 -0.48 -15.67
N PHE A 117 8.45 0.79 -15.30
CA PHE A 117 8.07 1.28 -13.98
C PHE A 117 7.74 2.77 -14.05
N HIS A 118 7.27 3.32 -12.92
CA HIS A 118 6.63 4.62 -12.86
C HIS A 118 7.49 5.58 -12.04
N LYS A 119 7.95 6.64 -12.69
CA LYS A 119 8.75 7.71 -12.10
C LYS A 119 8.09 8.32 -10.87
N THR A 120 6.77 8.47 -10.88
CA THR A 120 6.00 8.97 -9.73
C THR A 120 6.27 8.16 -8.46
N ILE A 121 6.28 6.83 -8.56
CA ILE A 121 6.50 5.94 -7.40
C ILE A 121 7.96 6.00 -6.96
N ILE A 122 8.90 6.00 -7.92
CA ILE A 122 10.33 6.15 -7.62
C ILE A 122 10.60 7.49 -6.93
N MET A 123 10.00 8.58 -7.41
CA MET A 123 10.10 9.91 -6.82
C MET A 123 9.58 9.95 -5.38
N ALA A 124 8.40 9.39 -5.13
CA ALA A 124 7.82 9.33 -3.80
C ALA A 124 8.75 8.58 -2.82
N ARG A 125 9.33 7.46 -3.27
CA ARG A 125 10.05 6.53 -2.40
C ARG A 125 11.51 6.86 -2.23
N LEU A 126 12.17 7.34 -3.28
CA LEU A 126 13.61 7.59 -3.27
C LEU A 126 13.96 9.08 -3.25
N GLY A 127 13.05 9.95 -3.67
CA GLY A 127 13.30 11.37 -3.88
C GLY A 127 13.67 11.69 -5.33
N LYS A 128 13.27 12.90 -5.78
CA LYS A 128 13.46 13.36 -7.17
C LYS A 128 14.92 13.44 -7.59
N ASP A 129 15.81 13.78 -6.66
CA ASP A 129 17.26 13.89 -6.87
C ASP A 129 17.96 12.53 -7.01
N LYS A 130 17.28 11.43 -6.69
CA LYS A 130 17.87 10.07 -6.71
C LYS A 130 17.60 9.27 -7.97
N ILE A 131 16.71 9.74 -8.84
CA ILE A 131 16.23 8.98 -10.02
C ILE A 131 17.39 8.60 -10.94
N GLU A 132 18.24 9.55 -11.33
CA GLU A 132 19.35 9.29 -12.26
C GLU A 132 20.38 8.31 -11.68
N GLN A 133 20.65 8.40 -10.38
CA GLN A 133 21.55 7.48 -9.71
C GLN A 133 20.93 6.07 -9.63
N PHE A 134 19.64 5.99 -9.30
CA PHE A 134 18.91 4.73 -9.23
C PHE A 134 18.90 3.99 -10.58
N GLU A 135 18.61 4.69 -11.69
CA GLU A 135 18.67 4.11 -13.04
C GLU A 135 20.06 3.54 -13.37
N LYS A 136 21.14 4.25 -13.02
CA LYS A 136 22.52 3.80 -13.22
C LYS A 136 22.84 2.53 -12.43
N ILE A 137 22.30 2.40 -11.22
CA ILE A 137 22.45 1.21 -10.38
C ILE A 137 21.69 0.04 -11.02
N LEU A 138 20.43 0.25 -11.42
CA LEU A 138 19.61 -0.82 -12.03
C LEU A 138 20.23 -1.39 -13.32
N HIS A 139 20.93 -0.57 -14.12
CA HIS A 139 21.64 -1.06 -15.32
C HIS A 139 22.76 -2.06 -15.02
N GLN A 140 23.21 -2.18 -13.78
CA GLN A 140 24.26 -3.09 -13.34
C GLN A 140 23.71 -4.36 -12.68
N LYS A 141 22.39 -4.46 -12.51
CA LYS A 141 21.72 -5.58 -11.85
C LYS A 141 21.03 -6.50 -12.86
N GLU A 142 20.83 -7.76 -12.47
CA GLU A 142 20.09 -8.73 -13.25
C GLU A 142 18.58 -8.48 -13.19
N LYS A 143 17.83 -8.97 -14.18
CA LYS A 143 16.38 -8.70 -14.29
C LYS A 143 15.60 -9.05 -13.02
N ASN A 144 15.84 -10.24 -12.46
CA ASN A 144 15.15 -10.70 -11.26
C ASN A 144 15.45 -9.79 -10.05
N GLU A 145 16.69 -9.30 -9.93
CA GLU A 145 17.06 -8.38 -8.86
C GLU A 145 16.31 -7.05 -8.97
N ILE A 146 16.24 -6.49 -10.19
CA ILE A 146 15.50 -5.26 -10.47
C ILE A 146 14.02 -5.44 -10.13
N GLU A 147 13.40 -6.54 -10.55
CA GLU A 147 11.99 -6.82 -10.27
C GLU A 147 11.70 -6.87 -8.76
N LYS A 148 12.61 -7.43 -7.96
CA LYS A 148 12.46 -7.53 -6.49
C LYS A 148 12.67 -6.18 -5.80
N VAL A 149 13.62 -5.39 -6.26
CA VAL A 149 13.85 -4.01 -5.78
C VAL A 149 12.63 -3.14 -6.09
N LEU A 150 12.09 -3.22 -7.31
CA LEU A 150 10.89 -2.49 -7.69
C LEU A 150 9.67 -2.95 -6.87
N LYS A 151 9.51 -4.26 -6.65
CA LYS A 151 8.45 -4.77 -5.77
C LYS A 151 8.53 -4.14 -4.38
N PHE A 152 9.71 -4.11 -3.76
CA PHE A 152 9.91 -3.45 -2.47
C PHE A 152 9.59 -1.94 -2.52
N ILE A 153 10.02 -1.24 -3.57
CA ILE A 153 9.73 0.19 -3.72
C ILE A 153 8.22 0.45 -3.74
N TYR A 154 7.46 -0.38 -4.47
CA TYR A 154 6.03 -0.22 -4.67
C TYR A 154 5.18 -0.65 -3.46
N THR A 155 5.60 -1.69 -2.74
CA THR A 155 4.76 -2.28 -1.68
C THR A 155 5.32 -2.09 -0.28
N ALA A 156 6.58 -1.66 -0.14
CA ALA A 156 7.34 -1.62 1.11
C ALA A 156 7.47 -2.98 1.84
N CYS A 157 7.11 -4.08 1.17
CA CYS A 157 7.28 -5.45 1.64
C CYS A 157 8.59 -6.02 1.12
N ILE A 158 9.33 -6.73 1.97
CA ILE A 158 10.60 -7.34 1.59
C ILE A 158 10.58 -8.86 1.72
N GLU A 159 11.14 -9.54 0.73
CA GLU A 159 11.46 -10.97 0.79
C GLU A 159 12.91 -11.11 1.26
N LEU A 160 13.19 -11.89 2.31
CA LEU A 160 14.54 -11.94 2.90
C LEU A 160 15.65 -12.27 1.91
N GLU A 161 15.39 -13.18 0.97
CA GLU A 161 16.39 -13.63 0.00
C GLU A 161 16.90 -12.49 -0.90
N PHE A 162 16.16 -11.38 -1.00
CA PHE A 162 16.56 -10.18 -1.73
C PHE A 162 16.86 -8.99 -0.81
N ARG A 163 16.97 -9.21 0.50
CA ARG A 163 17.20 -8.12 1.46
C ARG A 163 18.55 -7.45 1.25
N GLU A 164 19.61 -8.25 1.13
CA GLU A 164 20.98 -7.73 1.00
C GLU A 164 21.11 -6.81 -0.21
N ILE A 165 20.54 -7.20 -1.36
CA ILE A 165 20.60 -6.38 -2.57
C ILE A 165 19.78 -5.10 -2.47
N VAL A 166 18.62 -5.14 -1.82
CA VAL A 166 17.82 -3.92 -1.60
C VAL A 166 18.57 -2.99 -0.65
N GLU A 167 19.13 -3.50 0.44
CA GLU A 167 19.91 -2.69 1.39
C GLU A 167 21.14 -2.06 0.74
N GLU A 168 21.88 -2.81 -0.07
CA GLU A 168 23.04 -2.32 -0.84
C GLU A 168 22.64 -1.12 -1.72
N ILE A 169 21.56 -1.26 -2.50
CA ILE A 169 21.09 -0.19 -3.40
C ILE A 169 20.67 1.05 -2.61
N PHE A 170 19.93 0.88 -1.51
CA PHE A 170 19.51 2.00 -0.68
C PHE A 170 20.70 2.68 0.00
N GLN A 171 21.71 1.91 0.42
CA GLN A 171 22.97 2.45 0.93
C GLN A 171 23.73 3.26 -0.12
N GLU A 172 23.84 2.77 -1.36
CA GLU A 172 24.45 3.51 -2.47
C GLU A 172 23.73 4.83 -2.77
N LEU A 173 22.40 4.85 -2.65
CA LEU A 173 21.58 6.04 -2.81
C LEU A 173 21.68 7.02 -1.62
N GLY A 174 22.28 6.58 -0.49
CA GLY A 174 22.32 7.34 0.75
C GLY A 174 20.96 7.44 1.45
N ILE A 175 20.11 6.42 1.29
CA ILE A 175 18.77 6.35 1.87
C ILE A 175 18.77 5.30 2.99
N SER A 176 18.18 5.64 4.13
CA SER A 176 17.97 4.64 5.19
C SER A 176 16.93 3.61 4.74
N PHE A 177 17.35 2.34 4.63
CA PHE A 177 16.45 1.24 4.29
C PHE A 177 15.30 1.10 5.29
N VAL A 178 15.59 1.21 6.59
CA VAL A 178 14.59 1.06 7.67
C VAL A 178 13.48 2.11 7.57
N SER A 179 13.80 3.33 7.12
CA SER A 179 12.77 4.37 6.93
C SER A 179 11.90 4.15 5.70
N LYS A 180 12.03 3.00 5.03
CA LYS A 180 11.29 2.62 3.83
C LYS A 180 10.55 1.30 4.02
N LEU A 181 10.75 0.61 5.14
CA LEU A 181 10.13 -0.68 5.42
C LEU A 181 8.69 -0.53 5.92
N GLY A 182 7.77 -1.34 5.39
CA GLY A 182 6.37 -1.39 5.83
C GLY A 182 5.46 -0.25 5.34
N LEU A 183 4.16 -0.51 5.38
CA LEU A 183 3.11 0.37 4.83
C LEU A 183 3.07 1.76 5.48
N LYS A 184 3.40 1.86 6.76
CA LYS A 184 3.49 3.16 7.45
C LYS A 184 4.41 4.13 6.69
N ASN A 185 5.62 3.67 6.36
CA ASN A 185 6.61 4.48 5.64
C ASN A 185 6.19 4.72 4.17
N LEU A 186 5.51 3.76 3.54
CA LEU A 186 4.93 3.94 2.21
C LEU A 186 3.87 5.04 2.21
N HIS A 187 2.95 5.03 3.17
CA HIS A 187 1.91 6.06 3.32
C HIS A 187 2.52 7.44 3.60
N GLU A 188 3.58 7.50 4.41
CA GLU A 188 4.29 8.77 4.67
C GLU A 188 4.95 9.32 3.40
N ASP A 189 5.58 8.45 2.59
CA ASP A 189 6.21 8.86 1.34
C ASP A 189 5.19 9.28 0.27
N LEU A 190 4.09 8.54 0.12
CA LEU A 190 2.98 8.94 -0.75
C LEU A 190 2.28 10.20 -0.24
N GLY A 191 2.25 10.40 1.08
CA GLY A 191 1.78 11.65 1.67
C GLY A 191 2.63 12.85 1.29
N LYS A 192 3.97 12.72 1.30
CA LYS A 192 4.86 13.78 0.79
C LYS A 192 4.62 14.06 -0.69
N LEU A 193 4.39 13.02 -1.48
CA LEU A 193 4.00 13.16 -2.88
C LEU A 193 2.67 13.92 -3.03
N TYR A 194 1.67 13.64 -2.19
CA TYR A 194 0.39 14.35 -2.20
C TYR A 194 0.55 15.86 -1.93
N GLU A 195 1.49 16.25 -1.08
CA GLU A 195 1.77 17.67 -0.79
C GLU A 195 2.64 18.36 -1.87
N ASP A 196 3.27 17.60 -2.77
CA ASP A 196 4.05 18.14 -3.89
C ASP A 196 3.14 18.63 -5.02
N GLU A 197 2.75 19.91 -4.96
CA GLU A 197 1.94 20.55 -5.99
C GLU A 197 2.62 20.64 -7.36
N GLU A 198 3.95 20.63 -7.42
CA GLU A 198 4.68 20.76 -8.68
C GLU A 198 4.64 19.46 -9.48
N SER A 199 4.64 18.30 -8.81
CA SER A 199 4.65 16.99 -9.49
C SER A 199 3.28 16.49 -9.93
N LYS A 200 2.17 17.11 -9.49
CA LYS A 200 0.81 16.70 -9.86
C LYS A 200 0.54 16.92 -11.35
N ASP A 201 0.13 15.86 -12.04
CA ASP A 201 -0.01 15.81 -13.49
C ASP A 201 -1.46 15.64 -13.98
N PHE A 202 -2.42 15.70 -13.05
CA PHE A 202 -3.84 15.56 -13.37
C PHE A 202 -4.73 16.49 -12.54
N THR A 203 -5.82 16.98 -13.14
CA THR A 203 -6.80 17.86 -12.48
C THR A 203 -8.21 17.29 -12.56
N ILE A 204 -8.89 17.17 -11.42
CA ILE A 204 -10.32 16.89 -11.33
C ILE A 204 -11.04 18.24 -11.12
N ILE A 205 -11.95 18.59 -12.02
CA ILE A 205 -12.71 19.84 -12.00
C ILE A 205 -14.04 19.57 -11.31
N ALA A 206 -14.29 20.22 -10.17
CA ALA A 206 -15.51 20.10 -9.39
C ALA A 206 -16.26 21.44 -9.40
N GLY A 207 -17.12 21.63 -10.41
CA GLY A 207 -17.75 22.93 -10.66
C GLY A 207 -16.73 23.97 -11.13
N GLU A 208 -16.50 25.01 -10.34
CA GLU A 208 -15.50 26.06 -10.61
C GLU A 208 -14.15 25.79 -9.93
N GLU A 209 -14.06 24.71 -9.12
CA GLU A 209 -12.90 24.39 -8.30
C GLU A 209 -12.07 23.26 -8.93
N GLU A 210 -10.79 23.21 -8.60
CA GLU A 210 -9.84 22.22 -9.14
C GLU A 210 -9.17 21.44 -8.02
N ILE A 211 -9.11 20.11 -8.18
CA ILE A 211 -8.32 19.21 -7.33
C ILE A 211 -7.21 18.61 -8.17
N ARG A 212 -5.96 18.91 -7.81
CA ARG A 212 -4.80 18.34 -8.48
C ARG A 212 -4.36 17.04 -7.81
N ALA A 213 -3.94 16.07 -8.62
CA ALA A 213 -3.47 14.76 -8.20
C ALA A 213 -2.48 14.15 -9.20
N HIS A 214 -2.01 12.94 -8.91
CA HIS A 214 -1.14 12.15 -9.77
C HIS A 214 -1.95 11.05 -10.47
N LYS A 215 -1.90 10.99 -11.81
CA LYS A 215 -2.56 9.93 -12.60
C LYS A 215 -2.19 8.55 -12.10
N THR A 216 -0.91 8.34 -11.83
CA THR A 216 -0.37 7.05 -11.33
C THR A 216 -1.06 6.58 -10.05
N ILE A 217 -1.34 7.48 -9.11
CA ILE A 217 -1.99 7.14 -7.84
C ILE A 217 -3.49 6.89 -8.05
N LEU A 218 -4.16 7.75 -8.83
CA LEU A 218 -5.56 7.56 -9.20
C LEU A 218 -5.78 6.23 -9.94
N PHE A 219 -4.89 5.90 -10.88
CA PHE A 219 -4.93 4.66 -11.67
C PHE A 219 -4.71 3.41 -10.81
N ALA A 220 -3.78 3.48 -9.85
CA ALA A 220 -3.51 2.38 -8.94
C ALA A 220 -4.72 2.11 -8.03
N ARG A 221 -5.36 3.18 -7.53
CA ARG A 221 -6.26 3.10 -6.36
C ARG A 221 -7.75 3.24 -6.69
N SER A 222 -8.11 3.52 -7.94
CA SER A 222 -9.50 3.66 -8.39
C SER A 222 -9.72 2.93 -9.71
N GLN A 223 -10.68 2.00 -9.74
CA GLN A 223 -11.06 1.29 -10.96
C GLN A 223 -11.68 2.23 -12.00
N THR A 224 -12.43 3.24 -11.56
CA THR A 224 -13.06 4.22 -12.45
C THR A 224 -12.02 5.10 -13.13
N PHE A 225 -11.06 5.65 -12.38
CA PHE A 225 -9.96 6.42 -12.98
C PHE A 225 -9.09 5.54 -13.89
N ARG A 226 -8.82 4.30 -13.50
CA ARG A 226 -8.13 3.33 -14.36
C ARG A 226 -8.85 3.14 -15.70
N GLY A 227 -10.15 2.85 -15.67
CA GLY A 227 -10.95 2.68 -16.88
C GLY A 227 -10.98 3.95 -17.74
N MET A 228 -11.08 5.12 -17.11
CA MET A 228 -11.02 6.42 -17.79
C MET A 228 -9.69 6.62 -18.51
N PHE A 229 -8.55 6.45 -17.83
CA PHE A 229 -7.24 6.66 -18.43
C PHE A 229 -6.91 5.68 -19.57
N LEU A 230 -7.49 4.48 -19.55
CA LEU A 230 -7.30 3.48 -20.61
C LEU A 230 -8.25 3.67 -21.81
N SER A 231 -9.37 4.36 -21.63
CA SER A 231 -10.40 4.53 -22.67
C SER A 231 -10.35 5.87 -23.38
N VAL A 232 -9.82 6.90 -22.72
CA VAL A 232 -9.82 8.27 -23.21
C VAL A 232 -8.52 8.57 -23.94
N VAL A 233 -8.63 8.96 -25.23
CA VAL A 233 -7.51 9.38 -26.10
C VAL A 233 -7.25 10.90 -25.99
N ASP A 234 -7.78 11.54 -24.95
CA ASP A 234 -7.61 12.98 -24.72
C ASP A 234 -6.43 13.26 -23.79
N ASP A 235 -5.49 14.08 -24.26
CA ASP A 235 -4.29 14.51 -23.55
C ASP A 235 -4.53 15.70 -22.60
N SER A 236 -5.78 16.11 -22.39
CA SER A 236 -6.14 17.31 -21.62
C SER A 236 -5.70 17.31 -20.15
N ASN A 237 -5.23 16.17 -19.62
CA ASN A 237 -4.77 15.99 -18.23
C ASN A 237 -5.78 16.49 -17.19
N LYS A 238 -7.08 16.50 -17.54
CA LYS A 238 -8.15 16.91 -16.65
C LYS A 238 -9.46 16.19 -16.93
N VAL A 239 -10.32 16.12 -15.93
CA VAL A 239 -11.68 15.58 -16.06
C VAL A 239 -12.65 16.40 -15.22
N ASN A 240 -13.87 16.60 -15.70
CA ASN A 240 -14.93 17.19 -14.88
C ASN A 240 -15.61 16.10 -14.04
N ASP A 241 -15.78 16.36 -12.75
CA ASP A 241 -16.72 15.61 -11.93
C ASP A 241 -18.16 16.03 -12.29
N TYR A 242 -18.87 15.15 -12.99
CA TYR A 242 -20.27 15.37 -13.35
C TYR A 242 -21.25 14.86 -12.28
N ARG A 243 -20.75 14.28 -11.18
CA ARG A 243 -21.60 13.74 -10.11
C ARG A 243 -22.06 14.81 -9.13
N GLY A 244 -21.33 15.92 -9.04
CA GLY A 244 -21.71 17.04 -8.19
C GLY A 244 -21.34 16.80 -6.73
N PHE A 245 -20.32 15.97 -6.47
CA PHE A 245 -19.76 15.83 -5.14
C PHE A 245 -19.19 17.17 -4.68
N SER A 246 -19.31 17.47 -3.39
CA SER A 246 -18.69 18.67 -2.84
C SER A 246 -17.16 18.59 -2.95
N LEU A 247 -16.52 19.75 -3.09
CA LEU A 247 -15.06 19.87 -3.06
C LEU A 247 -14.45 19.21 -1.81
N LYS A 248 -15.17 19.26 -0.69
CA LYS A 248 -14.72 18.69 0.58
C LYS A 248 -14.75 17.15 0.55
N ALA A 249 -15.79 16.55 0.00
CA ALA A 249 -15.86 15.10 -0.17
C ALA A 249 -14.77 14.60 -1.13
N LEU A 250 -14.65 15.23 -2.31
CA LEU A 250 -13.66 14.86 -3.32
C LEU A 250 -12.22 14.98 -2.79
N ASN A 251 -11.88 16.05 -2.06
CA ASN A 251 -10.55 16.18 -1.45
C ASN A 251 -10.27 15.06 -0.44
N ASN A 252 -11.26 14.66 0.36
CA ASN A 252 -11.09 13.55 1.29
C ASN A 252 -10.92 12.21 0.58
N ILE A 253 -11.68 11.96 -0.49
CA ILE A 253 -11.53 10.77 -1.33
C ILE A 253 -10.13 10.75 -1.96
N VAL A 254 -9.70 11.84 -2.61
CA VAL A 254 -8.37 11.92 -3.23
C VAL A 254 -7.29 11.72 -2.18
N LYS A 255 -7.40 12.33 -1.00
CA LYS A 255 -6.48 12.12 0.13
C LYS A 255 -6.44 10.64 0.55
N PHE A 256 -7.59 9.97 0.67
CA PHE A 256 -7.65 8.55 1.00
C PHE A 256 -6.84 7.67 0.03
N LEU A 257 -6.80 8.01 -1.27
CA LEU A 257 -6.02 7.26 -2.25
C LEU A 257 -4.51 7.22 -1.95
N TYR A 258 -3.96 8.25 -1.29
CA TYR A 258 -2.55 8.32 -0.91
C TYR A 258 -2.26 7.75 0.48
N PHE A 259 -3.19 7.94 1.43
CA PHE A 259 -2.92 7.69 2.85
C PHE A 259 -3.60 6.43 3.42
N ASP A 260 -4.56 5.85 2.69
CA ASP A 260 -5.40 4.71 3.12
C ASP A 260 -6.15 4.94 4.43
N LYS A 261 -6.43 6.21 4.75
CA LYS A 261 -7.16 6.64 5.94
C LYS A 261 -7.90 7.95 5.70
N PHE A 262 -9.01 8.12 6.39
CA PHE A 262 -9.72 9.39 6.47
C PHE A 262 -9.36 10.14 7.74
N ASP A 263 -9.37 11.47 7.62
CA ASP A 263 -9.47 12.36 8.75
C ASP A 263 -10.94 12.76 8.89
N PHE A 264 -11.62 12.18 9.89
CA PHE A 264 -13.04 12.41 10.13
C PHE A 264 -13.32 13.70 10.90
N ASP A 265 -12.28 14.45 11.28
CA ASP A 265 -12.46 15.66 12.04
C ASP A 265 -13.11 16.75 11.17
N ASN A 266 -14.10 17.42 11.75
CA ASN A 266 -14.85 18.48 11.11
C ASN A 266 -15.60 18.08 9.82
N LEU A 267 -15.86 16.79 9.57
CA LEU A 267 -16.74 16.33 8.50
C LEU A 267 -18.21 16.34 8.97
N SER A 268 -19.10 16.91 8.16
CA SER A 268 -20.55 16.90 8.39
C SER A 268 -21.16 15.61 7.84
N LEU A 269 -22.38 15.27 8.28
CA LEU A 269 -23.11 14.09 7.83
C LEU A 269 -23.20 14.01 6.29
N ASN A 270 -23.65 15.08 5.64
CA ASN A 270 -23.75 15.13 4.17
C ASN A 270 -22.40 14.87 3.45
N VAL A 271 -21.28 15.30 4.05
CA VAL A 271 -19.95 15.08 3.44
C VAL A 271 -19.53 13.62 3.58
N LEU A 272 -19.92 12.95 4.66
CA LEU A 272 -19.66 11.52 4.84
C LEU A 272 -20.50 10.68 3.89
N GLU A 273 -21.77 11.04 3.68
CA GLU A 273 -22.65 10.42 2.69
C GLU A 273 -22.05 10.55 1.27
N GLU A 274 -21.60 11.74 0.90
CA GLU A 274 -20.92 11.97 -0.39
C GLU A 274 -19.60 11.18 -0.50
N ILE A 275 -18.85 11.04 0.60
CA ILE A 275 -17.62 10.22 0.61
C ILE A 275 -17.96 8.75 0.38
N GLU A 276 -18.99 8.21 1.06
CA GLU A 276 -19.42 6.82 0.88
C GLU A 276 -19.87 6.56 -0.56
N GLU A 277 -20.73 7.43 -1.12
CA GLU A 277 -21.17 7.34 -2.51
C GLU A 277 -19.99 7.48 -3.49
N GLY A 278 -19.06 8.40 -3.21
CA GLY A 278 -17.88 8.59 -4.04
C GLY A 278 -16.93 7.40 -4.02
N LEU A 279 -16.73 6.75 -2.88
CA LEU A 279 -15.89 5.54 -2.78
C LEU A 279 -16.41 4.41 -3.68
N ASP A 280 -17.72 4.18 -3.68
CA ASP A 280 -18.39 3.22 -4.56
C ASP A 280 -18.25 3.64 -6.03
N TYR A 281 -18.60 4.90 -6.35
CA TYR A 281 -18.56 5.42 -7.70
C TYR A 281 -17.18 5.35 -8.35
N TYR A 282 -16.13 5.69 -7.60
CA TYR A 282 -14.76 5.64 -8.08
C TYR A 282 -14.18 4.21 -8.07
N GLY A 283 -14.95 3.21 -7.64
CA GLY A 283 -14.52 1.82 -7.56
C GLY A 283 -13.25 1.68 -6.72
N ILE A 284 -13.21 2.41 -5.59
CA ILE A 284 -12.11 2.38 -4.65
C ILE A 284 -12.34 1.17 -3.74
N ALA A 285 -11.34 0.32 -3.59
CA ALA A 285 -11.48 -0.88 -2.77
C ALA A 285 -11.67 -0.46 -1.29
N THR A 286 -12.90 -0.54 -0.80
CA THR A 286 -13.23 -0.24 0.60
C THR A 286 -13.16 -1.51 1.45
N SER A 287 -12.50 -1.42 2.59
CA SER A 287 -12.56 -2.47 3.60
C SER A 287 -13.86 -2.36 4.40
N PRO A 288 -14.42 -3.47 4.92
CA PRO A 288 -15.52 -3.38 5.87
C PRO A 288 -15.17 -2.51 7.10
N VAL A 289 -13.89 -2.47 7.47
CA VAL A 289 -13.37 -1.59 8.54
C VAL A 289 -13.62 -0.14 8.22
N LEU A 290 -13.30 0.27 6.98
CA LEU A 290 -13.45 1.65 6.56
C LEU A 290 -14.93 2.05 6.54
N LEU A 291 -15.80 1.20 5.98
CA LEU A 291 -17.24 1.45 5.97
C LEU A 291 -17.80 1.53 7.40
N GLU A 292 -17.36 0.65 8.29
CA GLU A 292 -17.74 0.70 9.70
C GLU A 292 -17.28 2.02 10.37
N GLN A 293 -16.08 2.51 10.06
CA GLN A 293 -15.59 3.79 10.58
C GLN A 293 -16.43 4.97 10.08
N ILE A 294 -16.80 4.98 8.80
CA ILE A 294 -17.67 6.00 8.20
C ILE A 294 -19.04 5.96 8.88
N ASN A 295 -19.67 4.78 8.97
CA ASN A 295 -21.00 4.60 9.55
C ASN A 295 -21.05 5.01 11.02
N ARG A 296 -20.09 4.57 11.84
CA ARG A 296 -19.99 4.99 13.25
C ARG A 296 -19.86 6.51 13.38
N LYS A 297 -19.12 7.15 12.47
CA LYS A 297 -18.99 8.61 12.47
C LYS A 297 -20.31 9.27 12.10
N MET A 298 -21.02 8.78 11.08
CA MET A 298 -22.33 9.29 10.67
C MET A 298 -23.35 9.18 11.81
N GLU A 299 -23.49 8.01 12.43
CA GLU A 299 -24.36 7.78 13.59
C GLU A 299 -24.05 8.76 14.74
N SER A 300 -22.77 9.03 15.00
CA SER A 300 -22.36 9.98 16.06
C SER A 300 -22.77 11.43 15.79
N LEU A 301 -23.02 11.78 14.52
CA LEU A 301 -23.46 13.12 14.10
C LEU A 301 -24.98 13.22 14.04
N GLU A 302 -25.68 12.15 13.68
CA GLU A 302 -27.16 12.09 13.72
C GLU A 302 -27.72 12.22 15.15
N LEU A 303 -26.94 11.81 16.14
CA LEU A 303 -27.30 11.89 17.56
C LEU A 303 -27.06 13.29 18.19
N LYS A 304 -26.56 14.27 17.43
CA LYS A 304 -26.26 15.64 17.90
C LYS A 304 -27.23 16.68 17.36
#